data_AF-A0A7X9Q0S9-F1
#
_entry.id   AF-A0A7X9Q0S9-F1
#
_cell.length_a   1.000
_cell.length_b   1.000
_cell.length_c   1.000
_cell.angle_alpha   90.00
_cell.angle_beta   90.00
_cell.angle_gamma   90.00
#
_symmetry.space_group_name_H-M   'P 1'
#
loop_
_entity.id
_entity.type
_entity.pdbx_description
1 polymer ?
#
loop_
_entity_poly.entity_id
_entity_poly.type
_entity_poly.pdbx_seq_one_letter_code
_entity_poly.pdbx_strand_id
1 'polypeptide(L)'
;MDLSKISKGGQIWAGAGIVFFIASFLPWYTAEYKGVSGIGGASVDANAWGDLGFLWGSLWALLFLAGIALLVLPAFGVAVPKLPAVAYMAVAGLATVFTLLKLLIGEDDAPEFGITVDASLGLYLAIVAAAAAAFGGFMMFKESGGELNDLKDMNKLKGQFGGNTGGGTPPPPPPP
;
A
#
# COMPACT_ATOMS: atom_id res chain seq x y z
N MET A 1 11.11 -18.26 -14.63
CA MET A 1 10.80 -16.99 -13.95
C MET A 1 12.11 -16.45 -13.41
N ASP A 2 12.46 -15.19 -13.68
CA ASP A 2 13.70 -14.60 -13.19
C ASP A 2 13.40 -13.45 -12.24
N LEU A 3 13.00 -13.82 -11.02
CA LEU A 3 12.67 -12.87 -9.95
C LEU A 3 13.87 -12.01 -9.56
N SER A 4 15.08 -12.39 -9.98
CA SER A 4 16.30 -11.59 -9.78
C SER A 4 16.30 -10.27 -10.56
N LYS A 5 15.41 -10.11 -11.54
CA LYS A 5 15.21 -8.86 -12.29
C LYS A 5 14.47 -7.79 -11.49
N ILE A 6 13.86 -8.16 -10.37
CA ILE A 6 13.22 -7.23 -9.43
C ILE A 6 14.20 -6.99 -8.29
N SER A 7 14.38 -5.72 -7.89
CA SER A 7 15.23 -5.38 -6.76
C SER A 7 14.70 -6.00 -5.46
N LYS A 8 15.56 -6.15 -4.44
CA LYS A 8 15.14 -6.74 -3.16
C LYS A 8 14.03 -5.91 -2.51
N GLY A 9 14.16 -4.59 -2.53
CA GLY A 9 13.09 -3.70 -2.09
C GLY A 9 11.78 -3.91 -2.84
N GLY A 10 11.83 -4.10 -4.17
CA GLY A 10 10.66 -4.34 -4.99
C GLY A 10 9.97 -5.68 -4.71
N GLN A 11 10.74 -6.73 -4.42
CA GLN A 11 10.18 -8.03 -4.00
C GLN A 11 9.44 -7.92 -2.67
N ILE A 12 10.02 -7.22 -1.68
CA ILE A 12 9.39 -6.98 -0.38
C ILE A 12 8.11 -6.16 -0.57
N TRP A 13 8.18 -5.07 -1.35
CA TRP A 13 7.03 -4.21 -1.61
C TRP A 13 5.88 -4.99 -2.28
N ALA A 14 6.18 -5.77 -3.31
CA ALA A 14 5.18 -6.55 -4.02
C ALA A 14 4.57 -7.64 -3.14
N GLY A 15 5.40 -8.39 -2.40
CA GLY A 15 4.92 -9.43 -1.48
C GLY A 15 4.01 -8.85 -0.39
N ALA A 16 4.43 -7.74 0.23
CA ALA A 16 3.65 -7.05 1.24
C ALA A 16 2.34 -6.46 0.66
N GLY A 17 2.39 -5.90 -0.55
CA GLY A 17 1.19 -5.43 -1.25
C GLY A 17 0.18 -6.55 -1.54
N ILE A 18 0.63 -7.77 -1.85
CA ILE A 18 -0.24 -8.93 -2.02
C ILE A 18 -0.91 -9.29 -0.68
N VAL A 19 -0.14 -9.30 0.42
CA VAL A 19 -0.69 -9.54 1.75
C VAL A 19 -1.73 -8.47 2.12
N PHE A 20 -1.45 -7.19 1.84
CA PHE A 20 -2.40 -6.10 2.06
C PHE A 20 -3.68 -6.32 1.25
N PHE A 21 -3.54 -6.64 -0.04
CA PHE A 21 -4.68 -6.89 -0.92
C PHE A 21 -5.55 -8.03 -0.38
N ILE A 22 -4.96 -9.13 0.07
CA ILE A 22 -5.71 -10.24 0.70
C ILE A 22 -6.36 -9.77 2.01
N ALA A 23 -5.60 -9.08 2.87
CA ALA A 23 -6.10 -8.58 4.15
C ALA A 23 -7.25 -7.58 3.99
N SER A 24 -7.35 -6.88 2.85
CA SER A 24 -8.45 -5.96 2.55
C SER A 24 -9.82 -6.64 2.45
N PHE A 25 -9.86 -7.94 2.14
CA PHE A 25 -11.10 -8.74 2.08
C PHE A 25 -11.48 -9.38 3.43
N LEU A 26 -10.55 -9.41 4.39
CA LEU A 26 -10.82 -9.94 5.72
C LEU A 26 -11.62 -8.91 6.55
N PRO A 27 -12.35 -9.34 7.59
CA PRO A 27 -12.99 -8.42 8.52
C PRO A 27 -11.98 -7.46 9.16
N TRP A 28 -12.21 -6.17 9.00
CA TRP A 28 -11.44 -5.09 9.61
C TRP A 28 -12.10 -4.60 10.89
N TYR A 29 -13.42 -4.62 10.93
CA TYR A 29 -14.22 -4.43 12.13
C TYR A 29 -15.34 -5.46 12.18
N THR A 30 -15.74 -5.82 13.40
CA THR A 30 -16.89 -6.68 13.64
C THR A 30 -17.81 -5.95 14.62
N ALA A 31 -19.05 -5.73 14.20
CA ALA A 31 -20.10 -5.18 15.04
C ALA A 31 -20.88 -6.33 15.68
N GLU A 32 -20.97 -6.34 17.00
CA GLU A 32 -21.72 -7.32 17.79
C GLU A 32 -22.92 -6.67 18.46
N TYR A 33 -24.10 -7.26 18.27
CA TYR A 33 -25.31 -6.93 19.02
C TYR A 33 -25.55 -7.97 20.12
N LYS A 34 -25.61 -7.52 21.37
CA LYS A 34 -25.98 -8.33 22.54
C LYS A 34 -27.45 -8.11 22.85
N GLY A 35 -28.29 -9.11 22.57
CA GLY A 35 -29.72 -9.06 22.87
C GLY A 35 -30.02 -9.00 24.37
N VAL A 36 -31.30 -8.78 24.69
CA VAL A 36 -31.75 -8.57 26.07
C VAL A 36 -31.59 -9.85 26.89
N SER A 37 -30.89 -9.75 28.03
CA SER A 37 -30.60 -10.89 28.92
C SER A 37 -29.85 -12.07 28.27
N GLY A 38 -29.06 -11.80 27.22
CA GLY A 38 -28.25 -12.83 26.55
C GLY A 38 -29.03 -13.78 25.65
N ILE A 39 -30.31 -13.47 25.37
CA ILE A 39 -31.14 -14.20 24.39
C ILE A 39 -31.25 -13.34 23.13
N GLY A 40 -30.83 -13.93 22.00
CA GLY A 40 -30.69 -13.21 20.73
C GLY A 40 -29.37 -12.46 20.66
N GLY A 41 -28.69 -12.54 19.53
CA GLY A 41 -27.45 -11.84 19.24
C GLY A 41 -27.10 -12.01 17.77
N ALA A 42 -26.43 -11.02 17.21
CA ALA A 42 -26.01 -11.03 15.81
C ALA A 42 -24.65 -10.33 15.70
N SER A 43 -23.84 -10.78 14.75
CA SER A 43 -22.61 -10.10 14.37
C SER A 43 -22.63 -9.79 12.87
N VAL A 44 -22.03 -8.65 12.52
CA VAL A 44 -21.83 -8.23 11.13
C VAL A 44 -20.39 -7.79 10.98
N ASP A 45 -19.74 -8.27 9.92
CA ASP A 45 -18.37 -7.92 9.59
C ASP A 45 -18.33 -6.81 8.54
N ALA A 46 -17.35 -5.92 8.68
CA ALA A 46 -17.05 -4.84 7.75
C ALA A 46 -15.61 -4.98 7.26
N ASN A 47 -15.39 -4.92 5.94
CA ASN A 47 -14.05 -4.96 5.35
C ASN A 47 -13.75 -3.69 4.54
N ALA A 48 -12.62 -3.69 3.83
CA ALA A 48 -12.16 -2.51 3.09
C ALA A 48 -13.04 -2.13 1.89
N TRP A 49 -13.94 -3.01 1.41
CA TRP A 49 -14.63 -2.98 0.12
C TRP A 49 -16.06 -2.41 0.13
N GLY A 50 -16.29 -1.39 0.95
CA GLY A 50 -17.55 -0.61 0.91
C GLY A 50 -18.03 -0.22 2.28
N ASP A 51 -17.86 -1.11 3.25
CA ASP A 51 -18.40 -0.95 4.61
C ASP A 51 -17.70 0.17 5.37
N LEU A 52 -16.40 0.36 5.13
CA LEU A 52 -15.56 1.33 5.84
C LEU A 52 -15.19 2.55 4.98
N GLY A 53 -15.67 2.63 3.74
CA GLY A 53 -15.37 3.71 2.80
C GLY A 53 -14.08 3.54 1.97
N PHE A 54 -14.12 4.02 0.72
CA PHE A 54 -13.09 3.75 -0.30
C PHE A 54 -11.68 4.20 0.10
N LEU A 55 -11.54 5.36 0.73
CA LEU A 55 -10.25 5.95 1.12
C LEU A 55 -9.52 5.18 2.22
N TRP A 56 -10.24 4.40 3.02
CA TRP A 56 -9.69 3.76 4.21
C TRP A 56 -8.96 2.45 3.91
N GLY A 57 -9.36 1.73 2.85
CA GLY A 57 -8.73 0.46 2.50
C GLY A 57 -8.72 0.14 1.00
N SER A 58 -9.89 0.16 0.34
CA SER A 58 -10.02 -0.21 -1.08
C SER A 58 -9.06 0.54 -2.00
N LEU A 59 -8.94 1.86 -1.85
CA LEU A 59 -8.02 2.67 -2.64
C LEU A 59 -6.59 2.13 -2.56
N TRP A 60 -6.11 1.87 -1.34
CA TRP A 60 -4.75 1.38 -1.12
C TRP A 60 -4.55 -0.04 -1.66
N ALA A 61 -5.55 -0.92 -1.51
CA ALA A 61 -5.51 -2.26 -2.08
C ALA A 61 -5.36 -2.23 -3.61
N LEU A 62 -6.11 -1.35 -4.28
CA LEU A 62 -6.00 -1.14 -5.73
C LEU A 62 -4.66 -0.52 -6.14
N LEU A 63 -4.15 0.44 -5.38
CA LEU A 63 -2.83 1.04 -5.65
C LEU A 63 -1.70 0.03 -5.46
N PHE A 64 -1.79 -0.84 -4.45
CA PHE A 64 -0.85 -1.96 -4.29
C PHE A 64 -0.92 -2.91 -5.48
N LEU A 65 -2.11 -3.31 -5.89
CA LEU A 65 -2.29 -4.19 -7.05
C LEU A 65 -1.72 -3.57 -8.33
N ALA A 66 -1.97 -2.28 -8.58
CA ALA A 66 -1.43 -1.55 -9.70
C ALA A 66 0.11 -1.47 -9.65
N GLY A 67 0.69 -1.13 -8.48
CA GLY A 67 2.14 -1.09 -8.31
C GLY A 67 2.79 -2.48 -8.47
N ILE A 68 2.14 -3.55 -8.01
CA ILE A 68 2.61 -4.93 -8.22
C ILE A 68 2.68 -5.22 -9.71
N ALA A 69 1.63 -4.87 -10.47
CA ALA A 69 1.64 -5.04 -11.92
C ALA A 69 2.82 -4.30 -12.56
N LEU A 70 3.09 -3.05 -12.17
CA LEU A 70 4.21 -2.26 -12.69
C LEU A 70 5.60 -2.85 -12.36
N LEU A 71 5.75 -3.51 -11.21
CA LEU A 71 7.01 -4.16 -10.82
C LEU A 71 7.20 -5.52 -11.48
N VAL A 72 6.11 -6.28 -11.63
CA VAL A 72 6.16 -7.70 -12.01
C VAL A 72 6.06 -7.91 -13.51
N LEU A 73 5.18 -7.18 -14.21
CA LEU A 73 4.99 -7.32 -15.67
C LEU A 73 6.27 -7.14 -16.51
N PRO A 74 7.21 -6.22 -16.18
CA PRO A 74 8.50 -6.15 -16.87
C PRO A 74 9.30 -7.46 -16.85
N ALA A 75 9.19 -8.26 -15.78
CA ALA A 75 9.88 -9.54 -15.68
C ALA A 75 9.36 -10.57 -16.71
N PHE A 76 8.17 -10.33 -17.27
CA PHE A 76 7.54 -11.10 -18.34
C PHE A 76 7.71 -10.46 -19.72
N GLY A 77 8.51 -9.39 -19.84
CA GLY A 77 8.75 -8.69 -21.12
C GLY A 77 7.62 -7.75 -21.55
N VAL A 78 6.66 -7.47 -20.66
CA VAL A 78 5.58 -6.53 -20.94
C VAL A 78 6.08 -5.10 -20.66
N ALA A 79 5.94 -4.22 -21.64
CA ALA A 79 6.26 -2.81 -21.49
C ALA A 79 5.21 -2.12 -20.61
N VAL A 80 5.67 -1.47 -19.54
CA VAL A 80 4.82 -0.71 -18.62
C VAL A 80 5.46 0.64 -18.31
N PRO A 81 4.67 1.65 -17.87
CA PRO A 81 5.21 2.92 -17.39
C PRO A 81 6.19 2.69 -16.23
N LYS A 82 7.32 3.42 -16.24
CA LYS A 82 8.28 3.41 -15.13
C LYS A 82 7.88 4.49 -14.13
N LEU A 83 7.64 4.07 -12.89
CA LEU A 83 7.47 5.00 -11.77
C LEU A 83 8.78 5.12 -10.99
N PRO A 84 9.09 6.31 -10.46
CA PRO A 84 10.23 6.47 -9.57
C PRO A 84 9.99 5.70 -8.27
N ALA A 85 11.06 5.19 -7.64
CA ALA A 85 10.98 4.41 -6.41
C ALA A 85 10.25 5.17 -5.27
N VAL A 86 10.37 6.50 -5.24
CA VAL A 86 9.67 7.38 -4.29
C VAL A 86 8.14 7.26 -4.39
N ALA A 87 7.58 6.93 -5.56
CA ALA A 87 6.15 6.75 -5.74
C ALA A 87 5.64 5.52 -4.97
N TYR A 88 6.35 4.40 -5.07
CA TYR A 88 6.03 3.17 -4.33
C TYR A 88 6.15 3.38 -2.81
N MET A 89 7.18 4.11 -2.38
CA MET A 89 7.35 4.49 -0.97
C MET A 89 6.22 5.40 -0.49
N ALA A 90 5.83 6.40 -1.29
CA ALA A 90 4.76 7.33 -0.95
C ALA A 90 3.41 6.61 -0.83
N VAL A 91 3.06 5.75 -1.79
CA VAL A 91 1.82 4.95 -1.76
C VAL A 91 1.77 4.07 -0.51
N ALA A 92 2.83 3.32 -0.23
CA ALA A 92 2.85 2.43 0.92
C ALA A 92 2.91 3.18 2.26
N GLY A 93 3.63 4.31 2.31
CA GLY A 93 3.66 5.19 3.48
C GLY A 93 2.29 5.78 3.78
N LEU A 94 1.58 6.27 2.76
CA LEU A 94 0.21 6.77 2.92
C LEU A 94 -0.75 5.64 3.32
N ALA A 95 -0.69 4.48 2.69
CA ALA A 95 -1.49 3.32 3.11
C ALA A 95 -1.27 2.96 4.59
N THR A 96 -0.01 3.00 5.05
CA THR A 96 0.35 2.76 6.45
C THR A 96 -0.30 3.82 7.36
N VAL A 97 -0.18 5.10 7.01
CA VAL A 97 -0.78 6.20 7.77
C VAL A 97 -2.31 6.08 7.84
N PHE A 98 -2.97 5.83 6.71
CA PHE A 98 -4.44 5.77 6.66
C PHE A 98 -5.01 4.56 7.39
N THR A 99 -4.39 3.38 7.26
CA THR A 99 -4.83 2.19 8.00
C THR A 99 -4.56 2.31 9.51
N LEU A 100 -3.44 2.89 9.92
CA LEU A 100 -3.18 3.22 11.33
C LEU A 100 -4.19 4.25 11.86
N LEU A 101 -4.45 5.30 11.09
CA LEU A 101 -5.43 6.32 11.46
C LEU A 101 -6.83 5.70 11.59
N LYS A 102 -7.19 4.77 10.71
CA LYS A 102 -8.47 4.04 10.81
C LYS A 102 -8.56 3.30 12.13
N LEU A 103 -7.52 2.56 12.51
CA LEU A 103 -7.45 1.87 13.80
C LEU A 103 -7.62 2.82 14.99
N LEU A 104 -6.98 3.99 14.94
CA LEU A 104 -7.01 4.97 16.03
C LEU A 104 -8.36 5.71 16.14
N ILE A 105 -9.01 5.99 15.02
CA ILE A 105 -10.33 6.63 15.00
C ILE A 105 -11.42 5.64 15.40
N GLY A 106 -11.29 4.38 15.01
CA GLY A 106 -12.29 3.35 15.28
C GLY A 106 -13.52 3.47 14.39
N GLU A 107 -14.58 2.78 14.79
CA GLU A 107 -15.95 2.90 14.28
C GLU A 107 -16.87 3.23 15.44
N ASP A 108 -18.04 3.80 15.15
CA ASP A 108 -18.96 4.25 16.19
C ASP A 108 -19.67 3.08 16.87
N ASP A 109 -19.53 3.01 18.20
CA ASP A 109 -20.30 2.11 19.05
C ASP A 109 -21.71 2.67 19.32
N ALA A 110 -22.66 1.78 19.62
CA ALA A 110 -23.99 2.16 20.09
C ALA A 110 -24.36 1.33 21.33
N PRO A 111 -23.65 1.51 22.46
CA PRO A 111 -23.77 0.64 23.63
C PRO A 111 -25.14 0.73 24.29
N GLU A 112 -25.82 1.88 24.14
CA GLU A 112 -27.21 2.12 24.55
C GLU A 112 -28.18 1.12 23.91
N PHE A 113 -27.85 0.67 22.70
CA PHE A 113 -28.59 -0.34 21.93
C PHE A 113 -27.93 -1.72 22.01
N GLY A 114 -26.93 -1.92 22.88
CA GLY A 114 -26.22 -3.18 23.03
C GLY A 114 -25.29 -3.52 21.85
N ILE A 115 -24.87 -2.53 21.06
CA ILE A 115 -23.98 -2.71 19.91
C ILE A 115 -22.56 -2.24 20.26
N THR A 116 -21.58 -3.10 20.03
CA THR A 116 -20.14 -2.80 20.16
C THR A 116 -19.41 -3.16 18.87
N VAL A 117 -18.43 -2.37 18.46
CA VAL A 117 -17.67 -2.51 17.23
C VAL A 117 -16.18 -2.58 17.55
N ASP A 118 -15.62 -3.76 17.33
CA ASP A 118 -14.21 -4.03 17.65
C ASP A 118 -13.38 -4.18 16.37
N ALA A 119 -12.12 -3.77 16.45
CA ALA A 119 -11.16 -3.98 15.38
C ALA A 119 -10.83 -5.48 15.24
N SER A 120 -10.83 -5.96 14.01
CA SER A 120 -10.65 -7.37 13.66
C SER A 120 -9.31 -7.62 12.96
N LEU A 121 -8.92 -8.89 12.90
CA LEU A 121 -7.59 -9.34 12.44
C LEU A 121 -7.19 -8.77 11.06
N GLY A 122 -8.15 -8.57 10.15
CA GLY A 122 -7.90 -8.04 8.82
C GLY A 122 -7.24 -6.66 8.83
N LEU A 123 -7.65 -5.76 9.74
CA LEU A 123 -7.08 -4.43 9.85
C LEU A 123 -5.63 -4.49 10.36
N TYR A 124 -5.35 -5.30 11.38
CA TYR A 124 -4.00 -5.48 11.90
C TYR A 124 -3.04 -6.07 10.85
N LEU A 125 -3.50 -7.05 10.07
CA LEU A 125 -2.74 -7.60 8.96
C LEU A 125 -2.48 -6.56 7.86
N ALA A 126 -3.48 -5.75 7.53
CA ALA A 126 -3.33 -4.66 6.57
C ALA A 126 -2.29 -3.62 7.03
N ILE A 127 -2.29 -3.25 8.31
CA ILE A 127 -1.31 -2.31 8.88
C ILE A 127 0.12 -2.87 8.77
N VAL A 128 0.34 -4.12 9.20
CA VAL A 128 1.66 -4.76 9.13
C VAL A 128 2.12 -4.89 7.67
N ALA A 129 1.21 -5.26 6.78
CA ALA A 129 1.50 -5.36 5.35
C ALA A 129 1.85 -3.99 4.74
N ALA A 130 1.10 -2.94 5.04
CA ALA A 130 1.39 -1.59 4.56
C ALA A 130 2.76 -1.10 5.07
N ALA A 131 3.07 -1.32 6.35
CA ALA A 131 4.36 -0.95 6.93
C ALA A 131 5.53 -1.73 6.31
N ALA A 132 5.36 -3.03 6.07
CA ALA A 132 6.35 -3.85 5.36
C ALA A 132 6.54 -3.36 3.91
N ALA A 133 5.47 -2.97 3.23
CA ALA A 133 5.56 -2.38 1.90
C ALA A 133 6.25 -1.01 1.94
N ALA A 134 5.99 -0.17 2.95
CA ALA A 134 6.67 1.12 3.12
C ALA A 134 8.19 0.92 3.29
N PHE A 135 8.60 -0.10 4.05
CA PHE A 135 9.99 -0.50 4.16
C PHE A 135 10.57 -0.98 2.81
N GLY A 136 9.85 -1.81 2.05
CA GLY A 136 10.24 -2.22 0.70
C GLY A 136 10.41 -1.02 -0.26
N GLY A 137 9.51 -0.05 -0.17
CA GLY A 137 9.56 1.20 -0.96
C GLY A 137 10.76 2.06 -0.60
N PHE A 138 11.06 2.19 0.69
CA PHE A 138 12.25 2.88 1.18
C PHE A 138 13.54 2.20 0.70
N MET A 139 13.58 0.86 0.71
CA MET A 139 14.71 0.11 0.15
C MET A 139 14.89 0.39 -1.34
N MET A 140 13.81 0.36 -2.14
CA MET A 140 13.89 0.71 -3.57
C MET A 140 14.42 2.14 -3.77
N PHE A 141 14.00 3.09 -2.94
CA PHE A 141 14.47 4.47 -2.99
C PHE A 141 15.98 4.55 -2.75
N LYS A 142 16.49 3.86 -1.72
CA LYS A 142 17.94 3.77 -1.46
C LYS A 142 18.72 3.04 -2.55
N GLU A 143 18.17 1.95 -3.09
CA GLU A 143 18.77 1.19 -4.20
C GLU A 143 18.88 2.05 -5.47
N SER A 144 17.97 3.01 -5.66
CA SER A 144 18.02 3.99 -6.75
C SER A 144 18.99 5.16 -6.53
N GLY A 145 19.74 5.16 -5.42
CA GLY A 145 20.70 6.21 -5.06
C GLY A 145 20.09 7.42 -4.35
N GLY A 146 18.84 7.33 -3.88
CA GLY A 146 18.17 8.41 -3.17
C GLY A 146 18.62 8.54 -1.71
N GLU A 147 18.76 9.77 -1.22
CA GLU A 147 19.00 10.07 0.19
C GLU A 147 17.77 10.67 0.86
N LEU A 148 17.62 10.46 2.18
CA LEU A 148 16.50 11.03 2.95
C LEU A 148 16.44 12.56 2.88
N ASN A 149 17.59 13.22 2.68
CA ASN A 149 17.63 14.67 2.51
C ASN A 149 17.01 15.12 1.19
N ASP A 150 16.99 14.26 0.16
CA ASP A 150 16.38 14.58 -1.13
C ASP A 150 14.86 14.67 -1.03
N LEU A 151 14.25 13.97 -0.07
CA LEU A 151 12.81 14.04 0.19
C LEU A 151 12.37 15.39 0.79
N LYS A 152 13.32 16.18 1.31
CA LYS A 152 13.04 17.53 1.81
C LYS A 152 13.10 18.59 0.70
N ASP A 153 13.69 18.24 -0.43
CA ASP A 153 13.84 19.13 -1.58
C ASP A 153 12.74 18.85 -2.60
N MET A 154 11.74 19.75 -2.63
CA MET A 154 10.60 19.67 -3.54
C MET A 154 11.03 19.69 -5.02
N ASN A 155 12.13 20.36 -5.37
CA ASN A 155 12.61 20.41 -6.74
C ASN A 155 13.21 19.07 -7.16
N LYS A 156 13.95 18.40 -6.27
CA LYS A 156 14.47 17.05 -6.52
C LYS A 156 13.34 16.02 -6.65
N LEU A 157 12.36 16.08 -5.75
CA LEU A 157 11.15 15.25 -5.84
C LEU A 157 10.44 15.44 -7.18
N LYS A 158 10.19 16.69 -7.58
CA LYS A 158 9.56 16.98 -8.87
C LYS A 158 10.40 16.47 -10.04
N GLY A 159 11.72 16.57 -9.96
CA GLY A 159 12.65 16.01 -10.94
C GLY A 159 12.52 14.50 -11.13
N GLN A 160 12.24 13.75 -10.05
CA GLN A 160 12.02 12.29 -10.12
C GLN A 160 10.72 11.90 -10.86
N PHE A 161 9.71 12.77 -10.84
CA PHE A 161 8.45 12.58 -11.59
C PHE A 161 8.47 13.24 -12.98
N GLY A 162 9.37 14.21 -13.21
CA GLY A 162 9.48 15.00 -14.45
C GLY A 162 10.34 14.39 -15.55
N GLY A 163 10.75 13.13 -15.42
CA GLY A 163 11.62 12.43 -16.37
C GLY A 163 10.95 12.08 -17.71
N ASN A 164 10.98 13.04 -18.63
CA ASN A 164 10.92 12.98 -20.10
C ASN A 164 10.80 11.60 -20.79
N THR A 165 9.78 11.44 -21.63
CA THR A 165 9.63 10.47 -22.72
C THR A 165 10.57 10.75 -23.91
N GLY A 166 11.88 10.88 -23.70
CA GLY A 166 12.82 11.22 -24.77
C GLY A 166 14.14 10.47 -24.67
N GLY A 167 14.42 9.66 -25.69
CA GLY A 167 15.62 8.82 -25.81
C GLY A 167 16.92 9.56 -25.52
N GLY A 168 17.76 8.94 -24.69
CA GLY A 168 19.16 9.32 -24.59
C GLY A 168 19.82 9.12 -25.95
N THR A 169 20.30 10.19 -26.57
CA THR A 169 21.25 10.07 -27.67
C THR A 169 22.52 9.41 -27.13
N PRO A 170 23.12 8.44 -27.86
CA PRO A 170 24.35 7.79 -27.43
C PRO A 170 25.49 8.81 -27.28
N PRO A 171 26.47 8.56 -26.38
CA PRO A 171 27.65 9.40 -26.27
C PRO A 171 28.38 9.48 -27.63
N PRO A 172 28.90 10.65 -28.00
CA PRO A 172 29.58 10.83 -29.29
C PRO A 172 30.81 9.90 -29.38
N PRO A 173 31.06 9.32 -30.56
CA PRO A 173 32.20 8.43 -30.76
C PRO A 173 33.54 9.17 -30.52
N PRO A 174 34.59 8.45 -30.05
CA PRO A 174 35.90 9.02 -29.82
C PRO A 174 36.48 9.67 -31.10
N PRO A 175 37.22 10.79 -30.98
CA PRO A 175 37.93 11.39 -32.11
C PRO A 175 38.98 10.43 -32.72
N PRO A 176 39.21 10.46 -34.04
CA PRO A 176 40.24 9.68 -34.73
C PRO A 176 41.68 10.09 -34.35
#